data_AF-A0A2N2JVE9-F1
#
_entry.id   AF-A0A2N2JVE9-F1
#
_cell.length_a   1.000
_cell.length_b   1.000
_cell.length_c   1.000
_cell.angle_alpha   90.00
_cell.angle_beta   90.00
_cell.angle_gamma   90.00
#
_symmetry.space_group_name_H-M   'P 1'
#
loop_
_entity.id
_entity.type
_entity.pdbx_description
1 polymer ?
#
loop_
_entity_poly.entity_id
_entity_poly.type
_entity_poly.pdbx_seq_one_letter_code
_entity_poly.pdbx_strand_id
1 'polypeptide(L)'
;MWFKTAAQALKYLDYLIESPSPAAVVDGGGILVQIPDPARFDFHKLIVAQERPVIEQAKKAKDLRQAYLLYNVLAEERPGDLKEAWDTLLSRGKGWEKRALKGMEAIQKLHPETPQLNDLLRR
;
A
#
# COMPACT_ATOMS: atom_id res chain seq x y z
N MET A 1 16.30 22.36 29.93
CA MET A 1 15.51 21.17 29.54
C MET A 1 15.64 21.04 28.03
N TRP A 2 16.40 20.06 27.54
CA TRP A 2 16.68 19.90 26.11
C TRP A 2 15.59 19.02 25.50
N PHE A 3 14.81 19.56 24.56
CA PHE A 3 13.88 18.76 23.75
C PHE A 3 14.71 17.84 22.84
N LYS A 4 14.77 16.55 23.18
CA LYS A 4 15.17 15.52 22.21
C LYS A 4 14.02 15.35 21.23
N THR A 5 13.99 16.14 20.16
CA THR A 5 13.19 15.81 18.98
C THR A 5 13.80 14.58 18.32
N ALA A 6 13.28 13.39 18.65
CA ALA A 6 13.63 12.17 17.95
C ALA A 6 12.77 12.08 16.69
N ALA A 7 13.30 12.54 15.55
CA ALA A 7 12.68 12.30 14.26
C ALA A 7 12.92 10.83 13.88
N GLN A 8 11.88 10.00 13.98
CA GLN A 8 11.93 8.63 13.48
C GLN A 8 11.53 8.64 12.00
N ALA A 9 12.43 8.19 11.12
CA ALA A 9 12.12 8.01 9.72
C ALA A 9 10.96 7.00 9.56
N LEU A 10 9.89 7.42 8.90
CA LEU A 10 8.78 6.56 8.49
C LEU A 10 9.17 5.89 7.18
N LYS A 11 9.53 4.61 7.25
CA LYS A 11 9.91 3.84 6.05
C LYS A 11 8.76 3.84 5.03
N TYR A 12 9.11 3.97 3.75
CA TYR A 12 8.17 3.90 2.62
C TYR A 12 7.14 5.04 2.54
N LEU A 13 7.28 6.08 3.36
CA LEU A 13 6.38 7.25 3.34
C LEU A 13 6.60 8.08 2.07
N ASP A 14 7.84 8.19 1.60
CA ASP A 14 8.25 8.90 0.38
C ASP A 14 7.41 8.44 -0.83
N TYR A 15 7.18 7.14 -0.94
CA TYR A 15 6.37 6.55 -2.00
C TYR A 15 4.90 7.01 -1.99
N LEU A 16 4.33 7.25 -0.80
CA LEU A 16 2.94 7.69 -0.63
C LEU A 16 2.75 9.20 -0.87
N ILE A 17 3.75 10.01 -0.52
CA ILE A 17 3.64 11.48 -0.56
C ILE A 17 4.09 12.09 -1.88
N GLU A 18 4.70 11.30 -2.77
CA GLU A 18 5.21 11.78 -4.06
C GLU A 18 4.08 12.17 -5.03
N SER A 19 2.93 11.48 -4.99
CA SER A 19 1.79 11.76 -5.86
C SER A 19 0.46 11.59 -5.09
N PRO A 20 0.12 12.54 -4.18
CA PRO A 20 -1.14 12.49 -3.46
C PRO A 20 -2.32 12.86 -4.38
N SER A 21 -3.49 12.30 -4.09
CA SER A 21 -4.74 12.57 -4.78
C SER A 21 -5.69 13.40 -3.89
N PRO A 22 -6.42 14.38 -4.45
CA PRO A 22 -7.44 15.11 -3.72
C PRO A 22 -8.64 14.20 -3.42
N ALA A 23 -9.18 14.29 -2.20
CA ALA A 23 -10.40 13.60 -1.78
C ALA A 23 -11.24 14.48 -0.85
N ALA A 24 -12.54 14.20 -0.76
CA ALA A 24 -13.44 14.86 0.19
C ALA A 24 -13.67 13.96 1.41
N VAL A 25 -13.46 14.51 2.61
CA VAL A 25 -13.88 13.89 3.88
C VAL A 25 -15.16 14.57 4.34
N VAL A 26 -16.16 13.78 4.72
CA VAL A 26 -17.44 14.29 5.22
C VAL A 26 -17.44 14.21 6.74
N ASP A 27 -17.40 15.36 7.40
CA ASP A 27 -17.54 15.52 8.86
C ASP A 27 -18.21 16.86 9.18
N GLY A 28 -19.54 16.85 9.40
CA GLY A 28 -20.35 18.07 9.55
C GLY A 28 -20.40 18.99 8.32
N GLY A 29 -19.67 18.64 7.26
CA GLY A 29 -19.49 19.34 5.99
C GLY A 29 -18.47 18.61 5.12
N GLY A 30 -18.19 19.10 3.91
CA GLY A 30 -17.19 18.51 3.01
C GLY A 30 -15.83 19.22 3.14
N ILE A 31 -14.80 18.48 3.54
CA ILE A 31 -13.42 18.99 3.69
C ILE A 31 -12.55 18.38 2.59
N LEU A 32 -11.92 19.23 1.78
CA LEU A 32 -10.95 18.81 0.78
C LEU A 32 -9.62 18.44 1.48
N VAL A 33 -9.17 17.21 1.28
CA VAL A 33 -7.91 16.68 1.81
C VAL A 33 -7.06 16.06 0.73
N GLN A 34 -5.78 15.88 1.01
CA GLN A 34 -4.86 15.11 0.19
C GLN A 34 -4.71 13.72 0.80
N ILE A 35 -4.97 12.67 0.02
CA ILE A 35 -4.75 11.28 0.42
C ILE A 35 -3.66 10.66 -0.45
N PRO A 36 -2.97 9.61 0.02
CA PRO A 36 -2.12 8.83 -0.87
C PRO A 36 -2.93 8.27 -2.04
N ASP A 37 -2.29 8.15 -3.21
CA ASP A 37 -2.86 7.36 -4.31
C ASP A 37 -3.27 5.96 -3.80
N PRO A 38 -4.51 5.49 -4.06
CA PRO A 38 -4.99 4.22 -3.54
C PRO A 38 -4.15 3.00 -3.95
N ALA A 39 -3.64 2.96 -5.19
CA ALA A 39 -2.82 1.86 -5.69
C ALA A 39 -1.45 1.85 -5.01
N ARG A 40 -0.84 3.03 -4.82
CA ARG A 40 0.38 3.16 -4.02
C ARG A 40 0.15 2.79 -2.56
N PHE A 41 -0.98 3.16 -1.98
CA PHE A 41 -1.33 2.80 -0.60
C PHE A 41 -1.48 1.29 -0.42
N ASP A 42 -2.10 0.61 -1.37
CA ASP A 42 -2.19 -0.85 -1.41
C ASP A 42 -0.80 -1.51 -1.34
N PHE A 43 0.08 -1.26 -2.33
CA PHE A 43 1.40 -1.87 -2.36
C PHE A 43 2.28 -1.47 -1.15
N HIS A 44 2.13 -0.25 -0.65
CA HIS A 44 2.78 0.17 0.59
C HIS A 44 2.36 -0.71 1.77
N LYS A 45 1.07 -1.02 1.89
CA LYS A 45 0.55 -1.88 2.96
C LYS A 45 1.07 -3.30 2.87
N LEU A 46 1.22 -3.84 1.66
CA LEU A 46 1.86 -5.14 1.45
C LEU A 46 3.30 -5.16 1.96
N ILE A 47 4.10 -4.13 1.64
CA ILE A 47 5.48 -4.01 2.11
C ILE A 47 5.53 -3.89 3.64
N VAL A 48 4.74 -2.98 4.22
CA VAL A 48 4.74 -2.73 5.67
C VAL A 48 4.36 -4.00 6.43
N ALA A 49 3.38 -4.76 5.96
CA ALA A 49 3.00 -6.04 6.56
C ALA A 49 4.16 -7.05 6.66
N GLN A 50 5.15 -7.00 5.75
CA GLN A 50 6.32 -7.88 5.78
C GLN A 50 7.44 -7.41 6.72
N GLU A 51 7.42 -6.14 7.11
CA GLU A 51 8.39 -5.55 8.06
C GLU A 51 7.89 -5.60 9.51
N ARG A 52 6.60 -5.92 9.74
CA ARG A 52 6.03 -6.06 11.08
C ARG A 52 6.71 -7.19 11.87
N PRO A 53 7.21 -6.92 13.10
CA PRO A 53 7.74 -7.97 13.95
C PRO A 53 6.63 -8.90 14.44
N VAL A 54 6.99 -10.07 14.94
CA VAL A 54 6.04 -11.12 15.35
C VAL A 54 5.04 -10.62 16.40
N ILE A 55 5.45 -9.75 17.32
CA ILE A 55 4.57 -9.18 18.35
C ILE A 55 3.46 -8.28 17.77
N GLU A 56 3.59 -7.84 16.52
CA GLU A 56 2.61 -6.98 15.83
C GLU A 56 1.69 -7.75 14.85
N GLN A 57 1.43 -9.05 15.08
CA GLN A 57 0.56 -9.84 14.19
C GLN A 57 -0.79 -9.20 13.90
N ALA A 58 -1.44 -8.60 14.91
CA ALA A 58 -2.73 -7.94 14.72
C ALA A 58 -2.65 -6.76 13.74
N LYS A 59 -1.56 -5.97 13.79
CA LYS A 59 -1.30 -4.88 12.86
C LYS A 59 -0.97 -5.40 11.47
N LYS A 60 -0.16 -6.46 11.38
CA LYS A 60 0.13 -7.14 10.11
C LYS A 60 -1.15 -7.62 9.43
N ALA A 61 -2.04 -8.29 10.16
CA ALA A 61 -3.33 -8.75 9.64
C ALA A 61 -4.21 -7.57 9.18
N LYS A 62 -4.20 -6.46 9.91
CA LYS A 62 -4.88 -5.23 9.48
C LYS A 62 -4.29 -4.68 8.18
N ASP A 63 -2.97 -4.55 8.08
CA ASP A 63 -2.29 -4.01 6.90
C ASP A 63 -2.60 -4.88 5.66
N LEU A 64 -2.55 -6.21 5.77
CA LEU A 64 -2.90 -7.13 4.68
C LEU A 64 -4.38 -7.04 4.25
N ARG A 65 -5.31 -6.89 5.20
CA ARG A 65 -6.74 -6.70 4.86
C ARG A 65 -6.98 -5.38 4.13
N GLN A 66 -6.32 -4.30 4.56
CA GLN A 66 -6.43 -3.01 3.88
C GLN A 66 -5.91 -3.07 2.45
N ALA A 67 -4.78 -3.75 2.24
CA ALA A 67 -4.23 -4.00 0.92
C ALA A 67 -5.23 -4.80 0.06
N TYR A 68 -5.63 -5.99 0.51
CA TYR A 68 -6.60 -6.84 -0.20
C TYR A 68 -7.85 -6.07 -0.65
N LEU A 69 -8.47 -5.28 0.23
CA LEU A 69 -9.70 -4.55 -0.13
C LEU A 69 -9.46 -3.52 -1.25
N LEU A 70 -8.35 -2.78 -1.19
CA LEU A 70 -8.02 -1.80 -2.23
C LEU A 70 -7.60 -2.49 -3.53
N TYR A 71 -6.74 -3.49 -3.44
CA TYR A 71 -6.26 -4.23 -4.60
C TYR A 71 -7.41 -4.81 -5.43
N ASN A 72 -8.41 -5.44 -4.80
CA ASN A 72 -9.50 -6.07 -5.55
C ASN A 72 -10.38 -5.05 -6.27
N VAL A 73 -10.75 -3.95 -5.61
CA VAL A 73 -11.55 -2.89 -6.24
C VAL A 73 -10.76 -2.25 -7.38
N LEU A 74 -9.48 -1.97 -7.18
CA LEU A 74 -8.63 -1.38 -8.22
C LEU A 74 -8.36 -2.34 -9.37
N ALA A 75 -8.20 -3.64 -9.12
CA ALA A 75 -8.00 -4.64 -10.16
C ALA A 75 -9.21 -4.76 -11.10
N GLU A 76 -10.41 -4.53 -10.57
CA GLU A 76 -11.66 -4.51 -11.33
C GLU A 76 -11.87 -3.18 -12.05
N GLU A 77 -11.78 -2.06 -11.34
CA GLU A 77 -12.21 -0.76 -11.86
C GLU A 77 -11.08 0.05 -12.52
N ARG A 78 -9.86 -0.06 -11.99
CA ARG A 78 -8.72 0.82 -12.32
C ARG A 78 -7.39 0.05 -12.41
N PRO A 79 -7.30 -1.03 -13.23
CA PRO A 79 -6.11 -1.88 -13.27
C PRO A 79 -4.85 -1.16 -13.78
N GLY A 80 -5.02 -0.09 -14.57
CA GLY A 80 -3.91 0.76 -15.01
C GLY A 80 -3.18 1.45 -13.85
N ASP A 81 -3.90 1.83 -12.80
CA ASP A 81 -3.31 2.50 -11.64
C ASP A 81 -2.45 1.53 -10.83
N LEU A 82 -2.89 0.27 -10.71
CA LEU A 82 -2.06 -0.77 -10.10
C LEU A 82 -0.79 -1.01 -10.91
N LYS A 83 -0.87 -0.97 -12.25
CA LYS A 83 0.32 -1.12 -13.10
C LYS A 83 1.30 0.03 -12.90
N GLU A 84 0.82 1.27 -12.93
CA GLU A 84 1.67 2.46 -12.74
C GLU A 84 2.31 2.49 -11.33
N ALA A 85 1.53 2.19 -10.31
CA ALA A 85 2.04 2.10 -8.94
C ALA A 85 3.07 0.96 -8.81
N TRP A 86 2.82 -0.20 -9.41
CA TRP A 86 3.76 -1.31 -9.42
C TRP A 86 5.09 -0.93 -10.10
N ASP A 87 5.05 -0.32 -11.28
CA ASP A 87 6.24 0.13 -12.01
C ASP A 87 7.03 1.17 -11.19
N THR A 88 6.33 2.09 -10.54
CA THR A 88 6.94 3.06 -9.62
C THR A 88 7.62 2.35 -8.44
N LEU A 89 7.00 1.32 -7.88
CA LEU A 89 7.56 0.52 -6.79
C LEU A 89 8.81 -0.24 -7.23
N LEU A 90 8.79 -0.84 -8.43
CA LEU A 90 9.95 -1.55 -8.98
C LEU A 90 11.16 -0.62 -9.15
N SER A 91 10.93 0.64 -9.51
CA SER A 91 12.02 1.64 -9.62
C SER A 91 12.75 1.91 -8.29
N ARG A 92 12.16 1.56 -7.14
CA ARG A 92 12.77 1.67 -5.80
C ARG A 92 13.75 0.53 -5.49
N GLY A 93 13.81 -0.50 -6.34
CA GLY A 93 14.79 -1.58 -6.31
C GLY A 93 14.29 -2.90 -5.72
N LYS A 94 15.09 -3.96 -5.93
CA LYS A 94 14.74 -5.37 -5.67
C LYS A 94 14.23 -5.67 -4.26
N GLY A 95 14.66 -4.88 -3.27
CA GLY A 95 14.20 -5.04 -1.88
C GLY A 95 12.72 -4.69 -1.71
N TRP A 96 12.22 -3.69 -2.44
CA TRP A 96 10.81 -3.30 -2.41
C TRP A 96 9.96 -4.35 -3.13
N GLU A 97 10.37 -4.71 -4.34
CA GLU A 97 9.75 -5.78 -5.15
C GLU A 97 9.58 -7.06 -4.35
N LYS A 98 10.65 -7.59 -3.75
CA LYS A 98 10.60 -8.83 -2.96
C LYS A 98 9.59 -8.78 -1.81
N ARG A 99 9.48 -7.64 -1.12
CA ARG A 99 8.54 -7.48 0.00
C ARG A 99 7.11 -7.36 -0.47
N ALA A 100 6.89 -6.62 -1.55
CA ALA A 100 5.58 -6.46 -2.14
C ALA A 100 5.06 -7.79 -2.68
N LEU A 101 5.89 -8.57 -3.41
CA LEU A 101 5.54 -9.92 -3.87
C LEU A 101 5.21 -10.86 -2.71
N LYS A 102 6.01 -10.86 -1.63
CA LYS A 102 5.70 -11.65 -0.42
C LYS A 102 4.39 -11.21 0.25
N GLY A 103 4.06 -9.92 0.18
CA GLY A 103 2.76 -9.40 0.61
C GLY A 103 1.63 -9.91 -0.28
N MET A 104 1.81 -9.89 -1.60
CA MET A 104 0.86 -10.46 -2.57
C MET A 104 0.60 -11.94 -2.30
N GLU A 105 1.65 -12.74 -2.12
CA GLU A 105 1.53 -14.16 -1.73
C GLU A 105 0.73 -14.34 -0.44
N ALA A 106 0.93 -13.45 0.54
CA ALA A 106 0.21 -13.50 1.80
C ALA A 106 -1.29 -13.19 1.65
N ILE A 107 -1.66 -12.17 0.87
CA ILE A 107 -3.08 -11.88 0.62
C ILE A 107 -3.72 -12.98 -0.21
N GLN A 108 -3.04 -13.54 -1.22
CA GLN A 108 -3.56 -14.64 -2.04
C GLN A 108 -3.76 -15.92 -1.22
N LYS A 109 -2.88 -16.20 -0.25
CA LYS A 109 -3.07 -17.32 0.67
C LYS A 109 -4.28 -17.14 1.58
N LEU A 110 -4.56 -15.90 2.01
CA LEU A 110 -5.72 -15.57 2.85
C LEU A 110 -7.02 -15.48 2.05
N HIS A 111 -6.91 -15.05 0.79
CA HIS A 111 -7.99 -14.73 -0.13
C HIS A 111 -7.66 -15.25 -1.54
N PRO A 112 -7.88 -16.55 -1.81
CA PRO A 112 -7.49 -17.18 -3.08
C PRO A 112 -8.16 -16.59 -4.32
N GLU A 113 -9.27 -15.88 -4.16
CA GLU A 113 -9.99 -15.16 -5.21
C GLU A 113 -9.29 -13.89 -5.70
N THR A 114 -8.25 -13.42 -4.98
CA THR A 114 -7.51 -12.21 -5.34
C THR A 114 -6.90 -12.33 -6.75
N PRO A 115 -7.15 -11.37 -7.66
CA PRO A 115 -6.59 -11.38 -9.01
C PRO A 115 -5.06 -11.50 -9.01
N GLN A 116 -4.52 -12.30 -9.93
CA GLN A 116 -3.08 -12.49 -10.03
C GLN A 116 -2.41 -11.23 -10.56
N LEU A 117 -1.37 -10.76 -9.87
CA LEU A 117 -0.64 -9.55 -10.27
C LEU A 117 -0.11 -9.66 -11.70
N ASN A 118 0.44 -10.83 -12.07
CA ASN A 118 0.95 -11.07 -13.41
C ASN A 118 -0.11 -10.92 -14.50
N ASP A 119 -1.38 -11.23 -14.21
CA ASP A 119 -2.46 -11.08 -15.18
C ASP A 119 -2.84 -9.62 -15.37
N LEU A 120 -2.70 -8.79 -14.34
CA LEU A 120 -2.92 -7.35 -14.41
C LEU A 120 -1.77 -6.64 -15.15
N LEU A 121 -0.52 -7.04 -14.90
CA LEU A 121 0.65 -6.43 -15.53
C LEU A 121 0.75 -6.70 -17.04
N ARG A 122 0.11 -7.76 -17.53
CA ARG A 122 0.09 -8.14 -18.96
C ARG A 122 -0.98 -7.39 -19.77
N ARG A 123 -1.91 -6.70 -19.12
CA ARG A 123 -2.92 -5.85 -19.76
C ARG A 123 -2.34 -4.47 -20.08
#